data_AF-A0A0F9CXI6-F1
#
_entry.id   AF-A0A0F9CXI6-F1
#
_cell.length_a   1.000
_cell.length_b   1.000
_cell.length_c   1.000
_cell.angle_alpha   90.00
_cell.angle_beta   90.00
_cell.angle_gamma   90.00
#
_symmetry.space_group_name_H-M   'P 1'
#
loop_
_entity.id
_entity.type
_entity.pdbx_description
1 polymer ?
#
loop_
_entity_poly.entity_id
_entity_poly.type
_entity_poly.pdbx_seq_one_letter_code
_entity_poly.pdbx_strand_id
1 'polypeptide(L)'
;MLRLNTFVGLTVALVGLPARAERAEKPNLLAKVSWQYSVDEGTIWSDEVPPLGKKGTTTVDVRGRFDIPAATTGEYLALATGLRHGQTGSYRLNGQPVPQPLGDMIYRLIPGIPAGLLRRGANVLEAKVAYEVGMAGGRPLSVPTALRFQRDADLKIQSGPVLGAFGRDFFTVTCRTNMPAAVELRVTQIVDSHKRVGQTAVLAKSPKGIFHRFRVKPPGTIAAHTGYALVARSGERTVSESLSAPSLPTKGLRFVVAGDNRGYPRTWARVAGAIGKHRPHFVVHTGDMLNSGRRDYQWDQQFFHPARRLLAAGSASSDSARKTSICL
;
A
#
# COMPACT_ATOMS: atom_id res chain seq x y z
N MET A 1 28.93 -33.02 -47.98
CA MET A 1 27.84 -32.03 -47.94
C MET A 1 26.97 -32.33 -46.72
N LEU A 2 27.21 -31.68 -45.58
CA LEU A 2 26.22 -31.51 -44.48
C LEU A 2 26.88 -30.59 -43.44
N ARG A 3 26.33 -29.37 -43.31
CA ARG A 3 26.87 -28.28 -42.49
C ARG A 3 26.48 -28.49 -41.02
N LEU A 4 27.47 -28.41 -40.11
CA LEU A 4 27.26 -28.14 -38.70
C LEU A 4 26.81 -26.69 -38.52
N ASN A 5 25.66 -26.46 -37.90
CA ASN A 5 25.24 -25.16 -37.38
C ASN A 5 25.30 -25.21 -35.84
N THR A 6 26.43 -24.79 -35.28
CA THR A 6 26.60 -24.58 -33.84
C THR A 6 26.28 -23.13 -33.52
N PHE A 7 25.07 -22.86 -33.02
CA PHE A 7 24.70 -21.54 -32.48
C PHE A 7 24.98 -21.53 -30.97
N VAL A 8 26.11 -20.97 -30.57
CA VAL A 8 26.43 -20.68 -29.16
C VAL A 8 25.92 -19.29 -28.84
N GLY A 9 24.73 -19.20 -28.23
CA GLY A 9 24.21 -17.95 -27.68
C GLY A 9 24.76 -17.70 -26.28
N LEU A 10 25.88 -16.97 -26.19
CA LEU A 10 26.44 -16.49 -24.93
C LEU A 10 25.67 -15.25 -24.47
N THR A 11 24.66 -15.42 -23.60
CA THR A 11 24.01 -14.27 -22.94
C THR A 11 24.91 -13.79 -21.79
N VAL A 12 25.77 -12.81 -22.09
CA VAL A 12 26.53 -12.08 -21.07
C VAL A 12 25.53 -11.23 -20.26
N ALA A 13 25.18 -11.69 -19.07
CA ALA A 13 24.48 -10.86 -18.09
C ALA A 13 25.48 -9.87 -17.51
N LEU A 14 25.62 -8.71 -18.16
CA LEU A 14 26.27 -7.53 -17.59
C LEU A 14 25.44 -7.07 -16.39
N VAL A 15 25.79 -7.55 -15.20
CA VAL A 15 25.28 -7.01 -13.93
C VAL A 15 26.04 -5.70 -13.65
N GLY A 16 25.76 -4.68 -14.45
CA GLY A 16 26.06 -3.31 -14.07
C GLY A 16 25.08 -2.94 -12.97
N LEU A 17 25.55 -2.87 -11.72
CA LEU A 17 24.77 -2.23 -10.66
C LEU A 17 24.57 -0.77 -11.09
N PRO A 18 23.34 -0.32 -11.40
CA PRO A 18 23.14 1.06 -11.80
C PRO A 18 23.58 1.93 -10.62
N ALA A 19 24.45 2.90 -10.90
CA ALA A 19 24.77 3.96 -9.96
C ALA A 19 23.47 4.48 -9.37
N ARG A 20 23.34 4.41 -8.04
CA ARG A 20 22.13 4.74 -7.31
C ARG A 20 21.94 6.24 -7.37
N ALA A 21 21.42 6.74 -8.49
CA ALA A 21 21.12 8.15 -8.69
C ALA A 21 20.34 8.63 -7.46
N GLU A 22 20.95 9.56 -6.74
CA GLU A 22 20.36 10.14 -5.54
C GLU A 22 19.01 10.72 -5.94
N ARG A 23 17.94 10.14 -5.40
CA ARG A 23 16.59 10.44 -5.86
C ARG A 23 16.25 11.82 -5.31
N ALA A 24 16.42 12.85 -6.14
CA ALA A 24 16.11 14.23 -5.80
C ALA A 24 14.79 14.30 -5.01
N GLU A 25 14.84 14.92 -3.82
CA GLU A 25 13.69 14.99 -2.95
C GLU A 25 12.54 15.70 -3.67
N LYS A 26 11.33 15.16 -3.54
CA LYS A 26 10.17 15.73 -4.21
C LYS A 26 9.83 17.08 -3.59
N PRO A 27 9.60 18.14 -4.39
CA PRO A 27 9.16 19.42 -3.89
C PRO A 27 7.93 19.27 -2.99
N ASN A 28 8.01 19.83 -1.79
CA ASN A 28 6.87 19.95 -0.89
C ASN A 28 6.18 21.29 -1.15
N LEU A 29 4.94 21.25 -1.65
CA LEU A 29 4.16 22.44 -1.96
C LEU A 29 3.79 23.25 -0.71
N LEU A 30 3.90 22.64 0.48
CA LEU A 30 3.61 23.30 1.77
C LEU A 30 4.85 23.82 2.49
N ALA A 31 6.05 23.72 1.89
CA ALA A 31 7.31 24.01 2.58
C ALA A 31 7.43 25.46 3.09
N LYS A 32 6.73 26.41 2.46
CA LYS A 32 6.76 27.85 2.78
C LYS A 32 5.40 28.41 3.20
N VAL A 33 4.48 27.54 3.59
CA VAL A 33 3.12 27.95 3.95
C VAL A 33 3.11 28.57 5.34
N SER A 34 2.56 29.78 5.44
CA SER A 34 2.11 30.36 6.70
C SER A 34 0.69 29.86 6.99
N TRP A 35 0.50 29.29 8.17
CA TRP A 35 -0.78 28.71 8.59
C TRP A 35 -1.58 29.70 9.41
N GLN A 36 -2.89 29.72 9.16
CA GLN A 36 -3.88 30.49 9.91
C GLN A 36 -4.86 29.55 10.58
N TYR A 37 -5.39 29.97 11.72
CA TYR A 37 -6.22 29.17 12.60
C TYR A 37 -7.53 29.89 12.94
N SER A 38 -8.60 29.13 13.10
CA SER A 38 -9.92 29.59 13.51
C SER A 38 -10.55 28.60 14.48
N VAL A 39 -11.20 29.12 15.51
CA VAL A 39 -11.98 28.33 16.50
C VAL A 39 -13.49 28.58 16.38
N ASP A 40 -13.89 29.39 15.40
CA ASP A 40 -15.26 29.86 15.15
C ASP A 40 -15.71 29.52 13.71
N GLU A 41 -15.36 28.31 13.28
CA GLU A 41 -15.75 27.72 12.00
C GLU A 41 -15.30 28.51 10.76
N GLY A 42 -14.15 29.17 10.85
CA GLY A 42 -13.56 29.95 9.78
C GLY A 42 -14.07 31.38 9.69
N THR A 43 -14.75 31.90 10.72
CA THR A 43 -15.24 33.28 10.75
C THR A 43 -14.09 34.26 11.00
N ILE A 44 -13.27 34.02 12.03
CA ILE A 44 -12.09 34.83 12.38
C ILE A 44 -10.83 33.98 12.26
N TRP A 45 -9.80 34.55 11.65
CA TRP A 45 -8.53 33.87 11.41
C TRP A 45 -7.38 34.58 12.11
N SER A 46 -6.53 33.81 12.79
CA SER A 46 -5.31 34.27 13.44
C SER A 46 -4.09 33.55 12.89
N ASP A 47 -2.94 34.21 12.86
CA ASP A 47 -1.64 33.57 12.59
C ASP A 47 -1.09 32.88 13.87
N GLU A 48 -1.68 33.16 15.03
CA GLU A 48 -1.33 32.52 16.30
C GLU A 48 -2.12 31.22 16.52
N VAL A 49 -1.44 30.20 17.05
CA VAL A 49 -2.09 28.93 17.41
C VAL A 49 -3.05 29.19 18.58
N PRO A 50 -4.35 28.89 18.45
CA PRO A 50 -5.31 29.17 19.50
C PRO A 50 -4.99 28.35 20.76
N PRO A 51 -5.29 28.88 21.95
CA PRO A 51 -5.16 28.11 23.18
C PRO A 51 -6.07 26.90 23.10
N LEU A 52 -5.48 25.72 23.19
CA LEU A 52 -6.26 24.48 23.20
C LEU A 52 -6.96 24.36 24.56
N GLY A 53 -8.25 24.03 24.57
CA GLY A 53 -9.03 23.84 25.80
C GLY A 53 -8.40 22.83 26.76
N LYS A 54 -8.91 22.73 28.00
CA LYS A 54 -8.40 21.80 29.05
C LYS A 54 -9.18 20.48 29.18
N LYS A 55 -10.41 20.41 28.63
CA LYS A 55 -11.25 19.20 28.60
C LYS A 55 -12.14 19.19 27.36
N GLY A 56 -12.58 18.00 26.96
CA GLY A 56 -13.52 17.79 25.85
C GLY A 56 -12.84 17.65 24.48
N THR A 57 -13.68 17.70 23.45
CA THR A 57 -13.26 17.76 22.05
C THR A 57 -13.27 19.20 21.60
N THR A 58 -12.17 19.67 21.05
CA THR A 58 -12.10 20.99 20.42
C THR A 58 -11.79 20.80 18.94
N THR A 59 -12.42 21.62 18.11
CA THR A 59 -12.21 21.64 16.66
C THR A 59 -11.54 22.95 16.30
N VAL A 60 -10.50 22.88 15.49
CA VAL A 60 -9.79 24.04 14.94
C VAL A 60 -9.78 23.92 13.43
N ASP A 61 -10.24 24.96 12.75
CA ASP A 61 -10.08 25.13 11.33
C ASP A 61 -8.71 25.75 11.06
N VAL A 62 -7.99 25.16 10.11
CA VAL A 62 -6.62 25.53 9.75
C VAL A 62 -6.61 25.81 8.26
N ARG A 63 -6.00 26.91 7.81
CA ARG A 63 -5.84 27.21 6.39
C ARG A 63 -4.41 27.62 6.07
N GLY A 64 -3.92 27.15 4.93
CA GLY A 64 -2.62 27.47 4.39
C GLY A 64 -2.74 27.91 2.94
N ARG A 65 -2.14 29.05 2.60
CA ARG A 65 -2.10 29.56 1.22
C ARG A 65 -0.74 29.28 0.61
N PHE A 66 -0.72 28.85 -0.65
CA PHE A 66 0.51 28.56 -1.38
C PHE A 66 0.33 28.76 -2.88
N ASP A 67 1.42 29.01 -3.58
CA ASP A 67 1.43 29.18 -5.03
C ASP A 67 2.01 27.96 -5.74
N ILE A 68 1.43 27.61 -6.89
CA ILE A 68 1.95 26.59 -7.79
C ILE A 68 2.42 27.24 -9.09
N PRO A 69 3.72 27.08 -9.44
CA PRO A 69 4.22 27.55 -10.71
C PRO A 69 3.60 26.77 -11.87
N ALA A 70 3.44 27.45 -13.00
CA ALA A 70 2.73 26.94 -14.19
C ALA A 70 3.24 25.58 -14.71
N ALA A 71 4.49 25.23 -14.43
CA ALA A 71 5.16 24.05 -14.97
C ALA A 71 5.06 22.78 -14.09
N THR A 72 4.21 22.76 -13.05
CA THR A 72 4.17 21.60 -12.15
C THR A 72 3.24 20.51 -12.69
N THR A 73 3.80 19.35 -13.05
CA THR A 73 3.08 18.25 -13.68
C THR A 73 2.99 17.02 -12.78
N GLY A 74 1.84 16.37 -12.76
CA GLY A 74 1.61 15.05 -12.16
C GLY A 74 0.11 14.78 -12.08
N GLU A 75 -0.30 13.52 -12.14
CA GLU A 75 -1.73 13.17 -12.11
C GLU A 75 -2.31 13.20 -10.69
N TYR A 76 -1.47 12.90 -9.69
CA TYR A 76 -1.90 12.71 -8.30
C TYR A 76 -1.01 13.43 -7.31
N LEU A 77 -1.55 13.68 -6.12
CA LEU A 77 -0.87 14.22 -4.96
C LEU A 77 -0.97 13.26 -3.78
N ALA A 78 -0.03 13.38 -2.85
CA ALA A 78 -0.13 12.79 -1.53
C ALA A 78 -0.03 13.86 -0.45
N LEU A 79 -0.95 13.83 0.51
CA LEU A 79 -1.02 14.77 1.64
C LEU A 79 -0.56 14.09 2.93
N ALA A 80 0.57 14.53 3.48
CA ALA A 80 0.98 14.17 4.83
C ALA A 80 0.24 15.05 5.83
N THR A 81 -0.59 14.45 6.67
CA THR A 81 -1.61 15.14 7.47
C THR A 81 -1.10 15.74 8.78
N GLY A 82 0.05 15.27 9.26
CA GLY A 82 0.59 15.65 10.57
C GLY A 82 -0.19 15.10 11.79
N LEU A 83 -1.35 14.46 11.59
CA LEU A 83 -2.23 14.02 12.67
C LEU A 83 -1.52 13.07 13.64
N ARG A 84 -1.73 13.34 14.93
CA ARG A 84 -1.20 12.56 16.05
C ARG A 84 -2.26 11.64 16.64
N HIS A 85 -1.86 10.83 17.61
CA HIS A 85 -2.81 10.00 18.36
C HIS A 85 -3.86 10.88 19.04
N GLY A 86 -5.14 10.52 18.89
CA GLY A 86 -6.27 11.27 19.47
C GLY A 86 -6.75 12.45 18.63
N GLN A 87 -6.27 12.57 17.38
CA GLN A 87 -6.70 13.60 16.46
C GLN A 87 -7.34 12.99 15.21
N THR A 88 -8.37 13.67 14.72
CA THR A 88 -8.99 13.40 13.42
C THR A 88 -8.97 14.67 12.58
N GLY A 89 -9.10 14.52 11.26
CA GLY A 89 -9.04 15.64 10.35
C GLY A 89 -9.82 15.38 9.07
N SER A 90 -10.46 16.44 8.56
CA SER A 90 -10.97 16.52 7.19
C SER A 90 -10.25 17.64 6.46
N TYR A 91 -10.13 17.51 5.14
CA TYR A 91 -9.30 18.42 4.33
C TYR A 91 -10.07 18.89 3.10
N ARG A 92 -9.87 20.15 2.72
CA ARG A 92 -10.35 20.73 1.47
C ARG A 92 -9.19 21.39 0.75
N LEU A 93 -9.14 21.24 -0.57
CA LEU A 93 -8.18 21.89 -1.44
C LEU A 93 -8.96 22.77 -2.41
N ASN A 94 -8.73 24.08 -2.35
CA ASN A 94 -9.47 25.08 -3.12
C ASN A 94 -11.00 24.97 -2.96
N GLY A 95 -11.46 24.73 -1.72
CA GLY A 95 -12.86 24.53 -1.37
C GLY A 95 -13.43 23.15 -1.73
N GLN A 96 -12.70 22.31 -2.45
CA GLN A 96 -13.14 20.96 -2.82
C GLN A 96 -12.68 19.94 -1.77
N PRO A 97 -13.53 18.98 -1.34
CA PRO A 97 -13.10 17.93 -0.41
C PRO A 97 -11.93 17.12 -0.96
N VAL A 98 -10.91 16.88 -0.13
CA VAL A 98 -9.82 15.97 -0.47
C VAL A 98 -10.34 14.53 -0.31
N PRO A 99 -10.37 13.72 -1.38
CA PRO A 99 -10.89 12.37 -1.30
C PRO A 99 -9.98 11.49 -0.43
N GLN A 100 -10.60 10.72 0.46
CA GLN A 100 -9.92 9.70 1.25
C GLN A 100 -10.13 8.32 0.61
N PRO A 101 -9.10 7.44 0.57
CA PRO A 101 -9.23 6.11 -0.02
C PRO A 101 -10.35 5.25 0.59
N LEU A 102 -10.55 5.37 1.91
CA LEU A 102 -11.63 4.76 2.68
C LEU A 102 -12.13 5.82 3.67
N GLY A 103 -13.45 5.97 3.78
CA GLY A 103 -14.08 6.87 4.75
C GLY A 103 -13.74 6.50 6.19
N ASP A 104 -13.82 7.47 7.10
CA ASP A 104 -13.64 7.33 8.55
C ASP A 104 -12.26 6.84 9.04
N MET A 105 -11.32 6.65 8.12
CA MET A 105 -9.94 6.27 8.40
C MET A 105 -9.09 7.51 8.70
N ILE A 106 -8.20 7.36 9.67
CA ILE A 106 -7.20 8.35 10.06
C ILE A 106 -5.91 8.04 9.29
N TYR A 107 -5.59 8.92 8.34
CA TYR A 107 -4.40 8.82 7.50
C TYR A 107 -3.27 9.66 8.07
N ARG A 108 -2.05 9.10 8.09
CA ARG A 108 -0.82 9.92 8.15
C ARG A 108 -0.43 10.48 6.79
N LEU A 109 -0.78 9.74 5.74
CA LEU A 109 -0.57 10.09 4.35
C LEU A 109 -1.85 9.73 3.59
N ILE A 110 -2.51 10.70 2.98
CA ILE A 110 -3.64 10.49 2.07
C ILE A 110 -3.07 10.41 0.64
N PRO A 111 -3.03 9.22 0.02
CA PRO A 111 -2.52 9.07 -1.34
C PRO A 111 -3.60 9.35 -2.39
N GLY A 112 -3.18 9.55 -3.64
CA GLY A 112 -4.06 9.48 -4.80
C GLY A 112 -5.02 10.65 -4.95
N ILE A 113 -4.71 11.79 -4.36
CA ILE A 113 -5.52 13.01 -4.46
C ILE A 113 -5.40 13.53 -5.90
N PRO A 114 -6.50 13.76 -6.63
CA PRO A 114 -6.41 14.25 -8.01
C PRO A 114 -5.67 15.60 -8.08
N ALA A 115 -4.66 15.69 -8.95
CA ALA A 115 -3.93 16.95 -9.13
C ALA A 115 -4.79 18.05 -9.75
N GLY A 116 -5.90 17.70 -10.43
CA GLY A 116 -6.88 18.66 -10.95
C GLY A 116 -7.61 19.48 -9.88
N LEU A 117 -7.45 19.15 -8.58
CA LEU A 117 -7.90 20.03 -7.49
C LEU A 117 -7.03 21.28 -7.34
N LEU A 118 -5.82 21.29 -7.91
CA LEU A 118 -4.92 22.43 -7.90
C LEU A 118 -5.25 23.42 -9.01
N ARG A 119 -4.94 24.69 -8.76
CA ARG A 119 -5.03 25.79 -9.71
C ARG A 119 -3.62 26.29 -10.03
N ARG A 120 -3.44 26.88 -11.21
CA ARG A 120 -2.24 27.66 -11.52
C ARG A 120 -2.22 28.92 -10.64
N GLY A 121 -1.07 29.22 -10.02
CA GLY A 121 -0.96 30.34 -9.08
C GLY A 121 -1.48 29.98 -7.69
N ALA A 122 -2.32 30.85 -7.11
CA ALA A 122 -2.76 30.74 -5.73
C ALA A 122 -3.67 29.53 -5.47
N ASN A 123 -3.36 28.80 -4.40
CA ASN A 123 -4.09 27.66 -3.88
C ASN A 123 -4.31 27.82 -2.37
N VAL A 124 -5.36 27.20 -1.85
CA VAL A 124 -5.68 27.16 -0.42
C VAL A 124 -5.91 25.71 0.00
N LEU A 125 -5.18 25.25 1.02
CA LEU A 125 -5.44 24.00 1.72
C LEU A 125 -6.07 24.30 3.07
N GLU A 126 -7.26 23.76 3.30
CA GLU A 126 -7.99 23.89 4.56
C GLU A 126 -8.05 22.53 5.25
N ALA A 127 -7.96 22.53 6.57
CA ALA A 127 -8.10 21.35 7.40
C ALA A 127 -8.98 21.66 8.61
N LYS A 128 -9.99 20.84 8.86
CA LYS A 128 -10.76 20.87 10.10
C LYS A 128 -10.23 19.76 11.00
N VAL A 129 -9.52 20.13 12.07
CA VAL A 129 -8.83 19.20 12.97
C VAL A 129 -9.56 19.14 14.29
N ALA A 130 -10.04 17.96 14.66
CA ALA A 130 -10.61 17.71 15.97
C ALA A 130 -9.60 16.96 16.85
N TYR A 131 -9.51 17.34 18.13
CA TYR A 131 -8.63 16.69 19.08
C TYR A 131 -9.30 16.50 20.44
N GLU A 132 -9.02 15.37 21.08
CA GLU A 132 -9.45 15.06 22.44
C GLU A 132 -8.41 15.53 23.45
N VAL A 133 -8.77 16.56 24.21
CA VAL A 133 -7.86 17.30 25.08
C VAL A 133 -7.29 16.46 26.24
N GLY A 134 -8.08 15.51 26.76
CA GLY A 134 -7.70 14.73 27.95
C GLY A 134 -6.52 13.77 27.76
N MET A 135 -6.19 13.43 26.51
CA MET A 135 -5.11 12.50 26.16
C MET A 135 -3.88 13.22 25.56
N ALA A 136 -4.02 14.51 25.24
CA ALA A 136 -3.06 15.22 24.41
C ALA A 136 -1.97 15.97 25.17
N GLY A 137 -2.06 16.16 26.49
CA GLY A 137 -0.95 16.63 27.35
C GLY A 137 -0.12 17.79 26.79
N GLY A 138 -0.75 18.88 26.36
CA GLY A 138 -0.04 20.06 25.84
C GLY A 138 0.63 19.86 24.47
N ARG A 139 0.27 18.82 23.71
CA ARG A 139 0.81 18.62 22.35
C ARG A 139 0.35 19.74 21.40
N PRO A 140 1.23 20.22 20.51
CA PRO A 140 0.88 21.24 19.53
C PRO A 140 -0.21 20.74 18.58
N LEU A 141 -1.04 21.68 18.10
CA LEU A 141 -2.01 21.45 17.04
C LEU A 141 -1.28 20.89 15.81
N SER A 142 -1.83 19.83 15.22
CA SER A 142 -1.24 19.24 14.03
C SER A 142 -1.75 19.94 12.79
N VAL A 143 -0.82 20.41 11.96
CA VAL A 143 -1.11 20.93 10.63
C VAL A 143 -0.62 19.95 9.55
N PRO A 144 -1.18 19.96 8.34
CA PRO A 144 -0.60 19.24 7.23
C PRO A 144 0.86 19.59 7.03
N THR A 145 1.71 18.57 6.90
CA THR A 145 3.17 18.76 6.87
C THR A 145 3.75 18.71 5.47
N ALA A 146 3.08 18.03 4.54
CA ALA A 146 3.52 18.01 3.16
C ALA A 146 2.39 17.76 2.17
N LEU A 147 2.43 18.44 1.03
CA LEU A 147 1.64 18.10 -0.16
C LEU A 147 2.62 17.92 -1.31
N ARG A 148 2.66 16.72 -1.90
CA ARG A 148 3.67 16.33 -2.89
C ARG A 148 3.02 15.67 -4.09
N PHE A 149 3.50 16.00 -5.28
CA PHE A 149 3.13 15.25 -6.49
C PHE A 149 3.58 13.79 -6.40
N GLN A 150 2.73 12.90 -6.91
CA GLN A 150 3.04 11.51 -7.17
C GLN A 150 3.20 11.33 -8.68
N ARG A 151 4.39 10.88 -9.08
CA ARG A 151 4.72 10.56 -10.47
C ARG A 151 4.57 9.06 -10.69
N ASP A 152 4.49 8.63 -11.94
CA ASP A 152 4.43 7.20 -12.27
C ASP A 152 5.60 6.42 -11.64
N ALA A 153 6.81 6.98 -11.64
CA ALA A 153 7.99 6.38 -11.00
C ALA A 153 7.82 6.13 -9.48
N ASP A 154 6.81 6.71 -8.84
CA ASP A 154 6.50 6.53 -7.44
C ASP A 154 5.53 5.38 -7.17
N LEU A 155 4.93 4.79 -8.20
CA LEU A 155 4.02 3.67 -8.09
C LEU A 155 4.66 2.52 -7.31
N LYS A 156 3.91 2.01 -6.35
CA LYS A 156 4.23 0.85 -5.52
C LYS A 156 2.95 0.09 -5.20
N ILE A 157 3.08 -1.23 -5.10
CA ILE A 157 2.15 -2.03 -4.31
C ILE A 157 2.51 -1.78 -2.85
N GLN A 158 1.72 -0.95 -2.17
CA GLN A 158 1.93 -0.50 -0.80
C GLN A 158 1.68 -1.64 0.19
N SER A 159 0.61 -2.41 -0.04
CA SER A 159 0.19 -3.52 0.81
C SER A 159 -0.15 -4.73 -0.06
N GLY A 160 0.26 -5.91 0.41
CA GLY A 160 0.08 -7.18 -0.28
C GLY A 160 1.25 -7.57 -1.21
N PRO A 161 1.05 -8.58 -2.07
CA PRO A 161 -0.17 -9.39 -2.21
C PRO A 161 -0.58 -10.06 -0.89
N VAL A 162 -1.89 -10.11 -0.63
CA VAL A 162 -2.48 -10.88 0.46
C VAL A 162 -3.39 -11.93 -0.16
N LEU A 163 -3.03 -13.19 0.06
CA LEU A 163 -3.90 -14.31 -0.24
C LEU A 163 -4.97 -14.40 0.84
N GLY A 164 -6.22 -14.53 0.42
CA GLY A 164 -7.37 -14.67 1.33
C GLY A 164 -8.09 -15.99 1.13
N ALA A 165 -9.43 -15.94 1.18
CA ALA A 165 -10.30 -17.11 1.01
C ALA A 165 -9.98 -17.91 -0.26
N PHE A 166 -10.05 -19.24 -0.15
CA PHE A 166 -9.86 -20.17 -1.24
C PHE A 166 -10.73 -21.42 -1.09
N GLY A 167 -10.92 -22.12 -2.19
CA GLY A 167 -11.68 -23.37 -2.28
C GLY A 167 -11.10 -24.26 -3.37
N ARG A 168 -11.87 -25.27 -3.79
CA ARG A 168 -11.44 -26.22 -4.83
C ARG A 168 -11.20 -25.54 -6.18
N ASP A 169 -11.95 -24.49 -6.47
CA ASP A 169 -12.04 -23.85 -7.77
C ASP A 169 -11.85 -22.33 -7.71
N PHE A 170 -11.48 -21.78 -6.55
CA PHE A 170 -11.24 -20.35 -6.43
C PHE A 170 -10.17 -20.01 -5.40
N PHE A 171 -9.60 -18.82 -5.56
CA PHE A 171 -8.96 -18.10 -4.48
C PHE A 171 -9.08 -16.60 -4.64
N THR A 172 -8.84 -15.88 -3.56
CA THR A 172 -8.81 -14.43 -3.56
C THR A 172 -7.42 -13.87 -3.33
N VAL A 173 -7.11 -12.78 -4.04
CA VAL A 173 -5.90 -11.98 -3.82
C VAL A 173 -6.33 -10.54 -3.62
N THR A 174 -5.77 -9.87 -2.63
CA THR A 174 -5.93 -8.44 -2.43
C THR A 174 -4.59 -7.72 -2.43
N CYS A 175 -4.61 -6.46 -2.87
CA CYS A 175 -3.50 -5.55 -2.68
C CYS A 175 -3.99 -4.10 -2.61
N ARG A 176 -3.09 -3.23 -2.16
CA ARG A 176 -3.27 -1.79 -2.19
C ARG A 176 -2.09 -1.13 -2.89
N THR A 177 -2.35 -0.17 -3.76
CA THR A 177 -1.33 0.68 -4.39
C THR A 177 -1.22 2.03 -3.67
N ASN A 178 -0.08 2.70 -3.77
CA ASN A 178 0.11 4.01 -3.12
C ASN A 178 -0.44 5.19 -3.94
N MET A 179 -1.06 4.93 -5.07
CA MET A 179 -1.72 5.90 -5.96
C MET A 179 -2.63 5.13 -6.93
N PRO A 180 -3.65 5.76 -7.54
CA PRO A 180 -4.56 5.08 -8.45
C PRO A 180 -3.82 4.41 -9.62
N ALA A 181 -3.95 3.10 -9.72
CA ALA A 181 -3.29 2.28 -10.74
C ALA A 181 -4.23 1.16 -11.19
N ALA A 182 -4.09 0.68 -12.42
CA ALA A 182 -4.74 -0.57 -12.83
C ALA A 182 -3.89 -1.74 -12.33
N VAL A 183 -4.53 -2.80 -11.84
CA VAL A 183 -3.82 -4.01 -11.40
C VAL A 183 -4.33 -5.23 -12.14
N GLU A 184 -3.39 -6.04 -12.63
CA GLU A 184 -3.64 -7.35 -13.23
C GLU A 184 -3.11 -8.44 -12.31
N LEU A 185 -3.87 -9.53 -12.18
CA LEU A 185 -3.35 -10.79 -11.66
C LEU A 185 -2.91 -11.65 -12.84
N ARG A 186 -1.64 -12.01 -12.87
CA ARG A 186 -1.03 -12.85 -13.91
C ARG A 186 -0.65 -14.21 -13.36
N VAL A 187 -0.68 -15.20 -14.23
CA VAL A 187 -0.19 -16.55 -14.00
C VAL A 187 0.92 -16.85 -15.00
N THR A 188 1.97 -17.51 -14.54
CA THR A 188 3.04 -18.04 -15.38
C THR A 188 3.10 -19.53 -15.17
N GLN A 189 2.81 -20.30 -16.21
CA GLN A 189 2.99 -21.75 -16.20
C GLN A 189 4.34 -22.07 -16.82
N ILE A 190 5.23 -22.71 -16.06
CA ILE A 190 6.51 -23.18 -16.60
C ILE A 190 6.23 -24.43 -17.44
N VAL A 191 6.42 -24.33 -18.74
CA VAL A 191 6.15 -25.41 -19.71
C VAL A 191 7.38 -26.31 -19.89
N ASP A 192 8.57 -25.75 -19.70
CA ASP A 192 9.85 -26.45 -19.77
C ASP A 192 10.77 -25.96 -18.64
N SER A 193 11.03 -26.82 -17.66
CA SER A 193 11.88 -26.52 -16.51
C SER A 193 13.35 -26.33 -16.89
N HIS A 194 13.81 -26.94 -17.99
CA HIS A 194 15.17 -26.82 -18.48
C HIS A 194 15.40 -25.51 -19.25
N LYS A 195 14.38 -25.02 -19.98
CA LYS A 195 14.47 -23.77 -20.75
C LYS A 195 13.98 -22.53 -20.00
N ARG A 196 13.34 -22.68 -18.83
CA ARG A 196 12.68 -21.60 -18.07
C ARG A 196 11.71 -20.77 -18.91
N VAL A 197 11.13 -21.36 -19.96
CA VAL A 197 10.12 -20.69 -20.77
C VAL A 197 8.77 -20.90 -20.10
N GLY A 198 8.18 -19.80 -19.64
CA GLY A 198 6.85 -19.79 -19.06
C GLY A 198 5.86 -19.07 -19.96
N GLN A 199 4.66 -19.64 -20.13
CA GLN A 199 3.56 -18.91 -20.75
C GLN A 199 2.89 -18.05 -19.67
N THR A 200 2.89 -16.73 -19.88
CA THR A 200 2.21 -15.80 -18.98
C THR A 200 0.83 -15.43 -19.52
N ALA A 201 -0.20 -15.59 -18.71
CA ALA A 201 -1.56 -15.16 -19.01
C ALA A 201 -2.09 -14.21 -17.93
N VAL A 202 -2.99 -13.30 -18.33
CA VAL A 202 -3.73 -12.45 -17.39
C VAL A 202 -4.97 -13.22 -16.94
N LEU A 203 -5.09 -13.50 -15.64
CA LEU A 203 -6.26 -14.17 -15.06
C LEU A 203 -7.37 -13.18 -14.70
N ALA A 204 -7.01 -11.98 -14.25
CA ALA A 204 -7.97 -10.95 -13.90
C ALA A 204 -7.36 -9.55 -14.01
N LYS A 205 -8.23 -8.56 -14.19
CA LYS A 205 -7.89 -7.13 -14.24
C LYS A 205 -8.82 -6.35 -13.34
N SER A 206 -8.34 -5.23 -12.83
CA SER A 206 -9.12 -4.27 -12.06
C SER A 206 -8.98 -2.89 -12.68
N PRO A 207 -10.01 -2.03 -12.57
CA PRO A 207 -9.93 -0.65 -13.03
C PRO A 207 -8.88 0.14 -12.23
N LYS A 208 -8.58 1.36 -12.69
CA LYS A 208 -7.67 2.27 -11.99
C LYS A 208 -8.25 2.60 -10.60
N GLY A 209 -7.50 2.28 -9.56
CA GLY A 209 -7.94 2.45 -8.17
C GLY A 209 -6.80 2.27 -7.17
N ILE A 210 -7.12 2.37 -5.88
CA ILE A 210 -6.15 2.20 -4.79
C ILE A 210 -6.24 0.79 -4.18
N PHE A 211 -7.45 0.23 -4.07
CA PHE A 211 -7.69 -1.10 -3.51
C PHE A 211 -8.11 -2.05 -4.61
N HIS A 212 -7.49 -3.23 -4.63
CA HIS A 212 -7.74 -4.25 -5.64
C HIS A 212 -8.04 -5.56 -4.95
N ARG A 213 -9.11 -6.22 -5.39
CA ARG A 213 -9.50 -7.55 -4.96
C ARG A 213 -9.84 -8.38 -6.16
N PHE A 214 -9.27 -9.57 -6.23
CA PHE A 214 -9.54 -10.56 -7.25
C PHE A 214 -10.13 -11.79 -6.58
N ARG A 215 -11.14 -12.38 -7.21
CA ARG A 215 -11.57 -13.76 -6.98
C ARG A 215 -11.37 -14.48 -8.31
N VAL A 216 -10.48 -15.45 -8.35
CA VAL A 216 -10.09 -16.10 -9.60
C VAL A 216 -10.22 -17.60 -9.51
N LYS A 217 -10.59 -18.21 -10.64
CA LYS A 217 -10.52 -19.65 -10.85
C LYS A 217 -9.12 -20.03 -11.32
N PRO A 218 -8.40 -20.94 -10.62
CA PRO A 218 -7.12 -21.42 -11.11
C PRO A 218 -7.28 -22.09 -12.49
N PRO A 219 -6.31 -21.95 -13.40
CA PRO A 219 -6.33 -22.66 -14.69
C PRO A 219 -6.06 -24.15 -14.46
N GLY A 220 -7.12 -24.91 -14.18
CA GLY A 220 -7.07 -26.36 -13.96
C GLY A 220 -6.38 -26.77 -12.66
N THR A 221 -5.77 -27.96 -12.65
CA THR A 221 -4.93 -28.42 -11.56
C THR A 221 -3.70 -27.52 -11.49
N ILE A 222 -3.51 -26.82 -10.38
CA ILE A 222 -2.35 -25.95 -10.16
C ILE A 222 -1.10 -26.83 -10.23
N ALA A 223 -0.42 -26.79 -11.38
CA ALA A 223 0.81 -27.54 -11.58
C ALA A 223 1.87 -27.03 -10.61
N ALA A 224 2.79 -27.92 -10.21
CA ALA A 224 3.87 -27.64 -9.25
C ALA A 224 4.78 -26.45 -9.64
N HIS A 225 4.65 -25.94 -10.88
CA HIS A 225 5.45 -24.86 -11.44
C HIS A 225 4.61 -23.68 -11.94
N THR A 226 3.50 -23.39 -11.25
CA THR A 226 2.63 -22.25 -11.55
C THR A 226 2.98 -21.06 -10.64
N GLY A 227 3.54 -20.00 -11.22
CA GLY A 227 3.80 -18.73 -10.52
C GLY A 227 2.66 -17.75 -10.69
N TYR A 228 2.36 -16.95 -9.67
CA TYR A 228 1.37 -15.88 -9.74
C TYR A 228 2.04 -14.55 -9.43
N ALA A 229 1.56 -13.47 -10.06
CA ALA A 229 2.05 -12.14 -9.77
C ALA A 229 0.95 -11.10 -9.93
N LEU A 230 0.94 -10.13 -9.02
CA LEU A 230 0.24 -8.88 -9.23
C LEU A 230 1.12 -7.96 -10.07
N VAL A 231 0.52 -7.27 -11.04
CA VAL A 231 1.18 -6.28 -11.89
C VAL A 231 0.36 -5.00 -11.83
N ALA A 232 0.90 -3.97 -11.20
CA ALA A 232 0.27 -2.64 -11.12
C ALA A 232 0.88 -1.70 -12.16
N ARG A 233 0.04 -0.88 -12.79
CA ARG A 233 0.42 0.06 -13.85
C ARG A 233 -0.19 1.45 -13.64
N SER A 234 0.66 2.47 -13.78
CA SER A 234 0.30 3.90 -13.85
C SER A 234 1.19 4.56 -14.89
N GLY A 235 0.59 5.13 -15.93
CA GLY A 235 1.30 5.62 -17.12
C GLY A 235 2.32 4.59 -17.62
N GLU A 236 3.58 4.98 -17.71
CA GLU A 236 4.67 4.12 -18.18
C GLU A 236 5.25 3.20 -17.10
N ARG A 237 4.94 3.43 -15.83
CA ARG A 237 5.49 2.63 -14.74
C ARG A 237 4.70 1.34 -14.56
N THR A 238 5.42 0.23 -14.55
CA THR A 238 4.94 -1.07 -14.09
C THR A 238 5.70 -1.51 -12.84
N VAL A 239 4.98 -2.00 -11.83
CA VAL A 239 5.54 -2.72 -10.68
C VAL A 239 4.90 -4.10 -10.57
N SER A 240 5.64 -5.09 -10.10
CA SER A 240 5.13 -6.44 -9.95
C SER A 240 5.55 -7.07 -8.63
N GLU A 241 4.66 -7.88 -8.07
CA GLU A 241 4.87 -8.62 -6.82
C GLU A 241 4.41 -10.06 -7.00
N SER A 242 5.28 -11.01 -6.73
CA SER A 242 4.98 -12.45 -6.84
C SER A 242 4.20 -12.96 -5.62
N LEU A 243 3.38 -13.98 -5.85
CA LEU A 243 2.68 -14.74 -4.82
C LEU A 243 2.61 -16.23 -5.19
N SER A 244 2.37 -17.07 -4.18
CA SER A 244 2.21 -18.51 -4.37
C SER A 244 0.72 -18.88 -4.40
N ALA A 245 0.31 -19.74 -5.34
CA ALA A 245 -1.08 -20.19 -5.39
C ALA A 245 -1.49 -20.98 -4.14
N PRO A 246 -2.73 -20.85 -3.65
CA PRO A 246 -3.32 -21.83 -2.74
C PRO A 246 -3.38 -23.20 -3.39
N SER A 247 -3.17 -24.27 -2.61
CA SER A 247 -3.53 -25.62 -3.02
C SER A 247 -4.12 -26.36 -1.83
N LEU A 248 -5.32 -26.94 -1.98
CA LEU A 248 -5.89 -27.82 -0.96
C LEU A 248 -5.08 -29.13 -0.91
N PRO A 249 -4.64 -29.59 0.27
CA PRO A 249 -3.96 -30.87 0.37
C PRO A 249 -4.92 -32.02 0.06
N THR A 250 -4.42 -33.06 -0.61
CA THR A 250 -5.17 -34.30 -0.83
C THR A 250 -5.16 -35.23 0.38
N LYS A 251 -4.20 -35.07 1.30
CA LYS A 251 -4.09 -35.81 2.56
C LYS A 251 -3.53 -34.93 3.68
N GLY A 252 -4.25 -34.89 4.80
CA GLY A 252 -3.88 -34.18 6.02
C GLY A 252 -3.98 -32.66 5.89
N LEU A 253 -4.72 -32.04 6.80
CA LEU A 253 -4.79 -30.59 6.91
C LEU A 253 -3.79 -30.13 7.97
N ARG A 254 -3.12 -29.01 7.69
CA ARG A 254 -2.22 -28.33 8.61
C ARG A 254 -2.59 -26.88 8.56
N PHE A 255 -2.84 -26.30 9.71
CA PHE A 255 -3.12 -24.89 9.81
C PHE A 255 -2.47 -24.35 11.07
N VAL A 256 -2.31 -23.03 11.11
CA VAL A 256 -1.90 -22.31 12.32
C VAL A 256 -3.03 -21.40 12.73
N VAL A 257 -3.28 -21.27 14.02
CA VAL A 257 -4.14 -20.22 14.58
C VAL A 257 -3.23 -19.17 15.19
N ALA A 258 -3.42 -17.91 14.82
CA ALA A 258 -2.64 -16.78 15.32
C ALA A 258 -3.57 -15.63 15.69
N GLY A 259 -3.13 -14.76 16.59
CA GLY A 259 -3.92 -13.61 17.03
C GLY A 259 -3.11 -12.68 17.92
N ASP A 260 -3.73 -11.58 18.32
CA ASP A 260 -3.23 -10.65 19.34
C ASP A 260 -1.81 -10.12 19.10
N ASN A 261 -1.52 -9.75 17.85
CA ASN A 261 -0.23 -9.19 17.47
C ASN A 261 -0.17 -7.66 17.58
N ARG A 262 -1.20 -7.03 18.17
CA ARG A 262 -1.38 -5.58 18.25
C ARG A 262 -0.18 -4.90 18.93
N GLY A 263 0.30 -3.79 18.37
CA GLY A 263 1.35 -2.98 18.99
C GLY A 263 2.78 -3.56 18.95
N TYR A 264 2.98 -4.81 18.51
CA TYR A 264 4.30 -5.47 18.50
C TYR A 264 4.74 -5.92 17.10
N PRO A 265 4.96 -5.00 16.13
CA PRO A 265 5.30 -5.34 14.74
C PRO A 265 6.53 -6.25 14.60
N ARG A 266 7.54 -6.07 15.46
CA ARG A 266 8.76 -6.89 15.43
C ARG A 266 8.49 -8.33 15.91
N THR A 267 7.65 -8.49 16.94
CA THR A 267 7.22 -9.81 17.42
C THR A 267 6.35 -10.48 16.37
N TRP A 268 5.41 -9.74 15.77
CA TRP A 268 4.59 -10.24 14.67
C TRP A 268 5.44 -10.74 13.49
N ALA A 269 6.47 -9.99 13.07
CA ALA A 269 7.39 -10.44 12.01
C ALA A 269 8.08 -11.77 12.36
N ARG A 270 8.53 -11.94 13.61
CA ARG A 270 9.18 -13.18 14.08
C ARG A 270 8.20 -14.36 14.09
N VAL A 271 6.99 -14.13 14.61
CA VAL A 271 5.91 -15.13 14.62
C VAL A 271 5.54 -15.51 13.20
N ALA A 272 5.25 -14.55 12.32
CA ALA A 272 4.94 -14.80 10.92
C ALA A 272 6.05 -15.55 10.19
N GLY A 273 7.31 -15.24 10.49
CA GLY A 273 8.48 -15.97 9.99
C GLY A 273 8.52 -17.43 10.50
N ALA A 274 8.23 -17.67 11.78
CA ALA A 274 8.16 -19.02 12.34
C ALA A 274 7.01 -19.83 11.73
N ILE A 275 5.82 -19.24 11.58
CA ILE A 275 4.67 -19.83 10.89
C ILE A 275 5.07 -20.27 9.48
N GLY A 276 5.74 -19.39 8.72
CA GLY A 276 6.22 -19.70 7.38
C GLY A 276 7.13 -20.94 7.30
N LYS A 277 7.96 -21.20 8.32
CA LYS A 277 8.83 -22.38 8.39
C LYS A 277 8.05 -23.69 8.54
N HIS A 278 6.89 -23.67 9.20
CA HIS A 278 6.06 -24.87 9.39
C HIS A 278 5.22 -25.25 8.18
N ARG A 279 5.19 -24.42 7.15
CA ARG A 279 4.43 -24.63 5.91
C ARG A 279 2.95 -25.08 6.16
N PRO A 280 2.13 -24.27 6.86
CA PRO A 280 0.74 -24.61 7.20
C PRO A 280 -0.30 -24.25 6.12
N HIS A 281 -1.02 -25.20 5.50
CA HIS A 281 -1.95 -24.95 4.38
C HIS A 281 -2.84 -23.70 4.48
N PHE A 282 -3.26 -23.34 5.68
CA PHE A 282 -3.66 -21.98 5.97
C PHE A 282 -3.32 -21.50 7.39
N VAL A 283 -3.44 -20.20 7.63
CA VAL A 283 -3.41 -19.55 8.93
C VAL A 283 -4.80 -19.02 9.19
N VAL A 284 -5.30 -19.09 10.41
CA VAL A 284 -6.53 -18.44 10.85
C VAL A 284 -6.13 -17.34 11.81
N HIS A 285 -6.44 -16.09 11.47
CA HIS A 285 -6.22 -14.97 12.37
C HIS A 285 -7.45 -14.71 13.24
N THR A 286 -7.34 -14.83 14.57
CA THR A 286 -8.47 -14.75 15.50
C THR A 286 -8.86 -13.32 15.90
N GLY A 287 -8.33 -12.31 15.20
CA GLY A 287 -8.56 -10.89 15.51
C GLY A 287 -7.38 -10.23 16.24
N ASP A 288 -7.63 -9.01 16.75
CA ASP A 288 -6.64 -8.18 17.45
C ASP A 288 -5.34 -7.94 16.67
N MET A 289 -5.52 -7.68 15.37
CA MET A 289 -4.42 -7.40 14.44
C MET A 289 -3.70 -6.08 14.75
N LEU A 290 -4.42 -5.08 15.26
CA LEU A 290 -3.98 -3.70 15.43
C LEU A 290 -4.51 -3.08 16.71
N ASN A 291 -3.84 -2.03 17.19
CA ASN A 291 -4.36 -1.21 18.30
C ASN A 291 -5.56 -0.36 17.87
N SER A 292 -5.62 0.05 16.60
CA SER A 292 -6.74 0.82 16.06
C SER A 292 -6.91 0.53 14.57
N GLY A 293 -7.97 -0.20 14.22
CA GLY A 293 -8.34 -0.48 12.83
C GLY A 293 -8.66 0.76 12.01
N ARG A 294 -8.97 1.90 12.67
CA ARG A 294 -9.23 3.19 12.01
C ARG A 294 -7.96 3.92 11.58
N ARG A 295 -6.75 3.46 11.94
CA ARG A 295 -5.50 4.14 11.61
C ARG A 295 -4.83 3.46 10.43
N ASP A 296 -4.93 4.07 9.26
CA ASP A 296 -4.50 3.50 7.99
C ASP A 296 -3.06 2.98 8.01
N TYR A 297 -2.14 3.80 8.51
CA TYR A 297 -0.73 3.47 8.57
C TYR A 297 -0.41 2.26 9.48
N GLN A 298 -1.28 1.93 10.45
CA GLN A 298 -1.06 0.78 11.32
C GLN A 298 -1.27 -0.54 10.58
N TRP A 299 -2.22 -0.61 9.65
CA TRP A 299 -2.41 -1.80 8.80
C TRP A 299 -1.12 -2.17 8.07
N ASP A 300 -0.48 -1.18 7.43
CA ASP A 300 0.75 -1.43 6.68
C ASP A 300 1.93 -1.71 7.60
N GLN A 301 2.19 -0.82 8.55
CA GLN A 301 3.41 -0.85 9.37
C GLN A 301 3.38 -1.96 10.43
N GLN A 302 2.20 -2.32 10.94
CA GLN A 302 2.06 -3.25 12.06
C GLN A 302 1.58 -4.63 11.67
N PHE A 303 0.86 -4.78 10.57
CA PHE A 303 0.29 -6.07 10.18
C PHE A 303 0.80 -6.58 8.83
N PHE A 304 0.55 -5.85 7.74
CA PHE A 304 0.85 -6.32 6.38
C PHE A 304 2.35 -6.39 6.10
N HIS A 305 3.12 -5.33 6.39
CA HIS A 305 4.55 -5.32 6.09
C HIS A 305 5.33 -6.36 6.92
N PRO A 306 5.13 -6.48 8.25
CA PRO A 306 5.82 -7.49 9.05
C PRO A 306 5.56 -8.93 8.60
N ALA A 307 4.36 -9.23 8.11
CA ALA A 307 3.98 -10.58 7.65
C ALA A 307 3.92 -10.72 6.13
N ARG A 308 4.49 -9.78 5.35
CA ARG A 308 4.33 -9.74 3.89
C ARG A 308 4.64 -11.07 3.21
N ARG A 309 5.70 -11.76 3.63
CA ARG A 309 6.05 -13.08 3.08
C ARG A 309 5.01 -14.15 3.42
N LEU A 310 4.50 -14.19 4.64
CA LEU A 310 3.45 -15.13 5.05
C LEU A 310 2.12 -14.85 4.32
N LEU A 311 1.79 -13.59 4.09
CA LEU A 311 0.54 -13.19 3.44
C LEU A 311 0.60 -13.33 1.91
N ALA A 312 1.78 -13.15 1.30
CA ALA A 312 2.00 -13.32 -0.13
C ALA A 312 2.28 -14.78 -0.52
N ALA A 313 2.87 -15.56 0.39
CA ALA A 313 3.17 -16.95 0.14
C ALA A 313 2.14 -17.82 0.84
N GLY A 314 1.34 -18.50 0.02
CA GLY A 314 1.30 -19.95 0.09
C GLY A 314 2.68 -20.51 0.43
N SER A 315 3.04 -20.85 1.68
CA SER A 315 4.41 -21.26 2.07
C SER A 315 5.12 -22.09 1.00
N ALA A 316 6.01 -21.47 0.25
CA ALA A 316 6.83 -22.16 -0.72
C ALA A 316 8.20 -21.51 -0.57
N SER A 317 9.15 -22.25 0.02
CA SER A 317 10.55 -21.94 -0.21
C SER A 317 10.99 -22.66 -1.47
N SER A 318 11.94 -22.05 -2.16
CA SER A 318 12.51 -22.42 -3.47
C SER A 318 13.29 -23.73 -3.51
N ASP A 319 13.03 -24.68 -2.62
CA ASP A 319 13.63 -26.01 -2.68
C ASP A 319 12.63 -27.00 -3.24
N SER A 320 13.10 -27.73 -4.25
CA SER A 320 12.35 -28.76 -4.96
C SER A 320 11.63 -29.68 -3.98
N ALA A 321 10.32 -29.82 -4.20
CA ALA A 321 9.37 -30.66 -3.48
C ALA A 321 8.72 -30.06 -2.19
N ARG A 322 7.46 -29.64 -2.40
CA ARG A 322 6.27 -29.82 -1.54
C ARG A 322 5.83 -28.71 -0.55
N LYS A 323 4.54 -28.37 -0.76
CA LYS A 323 3.42 -27.92 0.12
C LYS A 323 3.35 -26.44 0.54
N THR A 324 2.16 -25.87 0.27
CA THR A 324 1.78 -24.45 0.12
C THR A 324 0.69 -24.04 1.15
N SER A 325 0.67 -22.77 1.62
CA SER A 325 0.06 -22.30 2.93
C SER A 325 -0.37 -20.82 3.06
N ILE A 326 -1.63 -20.45 3.42
CA ILE A 326 -2.17 -19.05 3.31
C ILE A 326 -2.92 -18.49 4.54
N CYS A 327 -2.90 -17.19 4.81
CA CYS A 327 -3.68 -16.55 5.89
C CYS A 327 -5.17 -16.27 5.54
N LEU A 328 -6.09 -16.69 6.43
CA LEU A 328 -7.49 -16.31 6.53
C LEU A 328 -7.66 -15.32 7.70
#